data_AF-A0A7C7UDE7-F1
#
_entry.id   AF-A0A7C7UDE7-F1
#
_cell.length_a   1.000
_cell.length_b   1.000
_cell.length_c   1.000
_cell.angle_alpha   90.00
_cell.angle_beta   90.00
_cell.angle_gamma   90.00
#
_symmetry.space_group_name_H-M   'P 1'
#
loop_
_entity.id
_entity.type
_entity.pdbx_description
1 polymer ?
#
loop_
_entity_poly.entity_id
_entity_poly.type
_entity_poly.pdbx_seq_one_letter_code
_entity_poly.pdbx_strand_id
1 'polypeptide(L)'
;DFCFVEDMKLIHTVLRTWDNRRLVVPNAILQNEVIINYSVEDPTMLAPVYVQVSYESDLEKAMQIMVEVARKHPECMPTGNLPNAVVMEFQDSGILLRLLSRAKDQPTAWKMARDLLLEIKKEFDRQGIEIPYPRRYLVAGRELQEQISELTKAVKTFSEAMKPLSLQQANSHPSYGQTAEPKH
;
A
#
# COMPACT_ATOMS: atom_id res chain seq x y z
N ASP A 1 -0.66 21.98 -13.25
CA ASP A 1 -1.96 22.02 -12.55
C ASP A 1 -3.07 22.46 -13.50
N PHE A 2 -4.28 21.95 -13.29
CA PHE A 2 -5.44 22.38 -14.07
C PHE A 2 -6.02 23.69 -13.51
N CYS A 3 -6.62 24.49 -14.39
CA CYS A 3 -7.26 25.76 -14.04
C CYS A 3 -8.51 25.99 -14.90
N PHE A 4 -9.36 26.90 -14.46
CA PHE A 4 -10.54 27.34 -15.19
C PHE A 4 -10.27 28.72 -15.78
N VAL A 5 -10.72 28.97 -17.00
CA VAL A 5 -10.68 30.33 -17.57
C VAL A 5 -11.77 31.17 -16.89
N GLU A 6 -11.39 32.25 -16.23
CA GLU A 6 -12.31 33.17 -15.54
C GLU A 6 -12.64 34.38 -16.43
N ASP A 7 -11.63 34.95 -17.10
CA ASP A 7 -11.80 36.09 -18.00
C ASP A 7 -10.73 36.08 -19.11
N MET A 8 -11.09 36.55 -20.31
CA MET A 8 -10.18 36.69 -21.45
C MET A 8 -10.20 38.13 -21.94
N LYS A 9 -9.12 38.87 -21.66
CA LYS A 9 -8.93 40.24 -22.14
C LYS A 9 -8.01 40.27 -23.34
N LEU A 10 -7.93 41.45 -23.99
CA LEU A 10 -7.13 41.64 -25.20
C LEU A 10 -5.64 41.30 -25.00
N ILE A 11 -5.07 41.66 -23.85
CA ILE A 11 -3.63 41.52 -23.58
C ILE A 11 -3.29 40.35 -22.65
N HIS A 12 -4.24 39.90 -21.83
CA HIS A 12 -4.02 38.84 -20.84
C HIS A 12 -5.28 38.03 -20.60
N THR A 13 -5.08 36.81 -20.12
CA THR A 13 -6.14 35.90 -19.69
C THR A 13 -6.01 35.67 -18.19
N VAL A 14 -7.15 35.65 -17.49
CA VAL A 14 -7.23 35.37 -16.06
C VAL A 14 -7.69 33.93 -15.88
N LEU A 15 -6.86 33.13 -15.23
CA LEU A 15 -7.12 31.72 -14.93
C LEU A 15 -7.32 31.55 -13.42
N ARG A 16 -8.31 30.77 -13.02
CA ARG A 16 -8.56 30.40 -11.62
C ARG A 16 -8.09 28.97 -11.36
N THR A 17 -7.14 28.81 -10.44
CA THR A 17 -6.67 27.49 -10.01
C THR A 17 -7.64 26.83 -9.03
N TRP A 18 -7.46 25.53 -8.79
CA TRP A 18 -8.29 24.75 -7.86
C TRP A 18 -8.23 25.27 -6.42
N ASP A 19 -7.11 25.88 -6.02
CA ASP A 19 -6.88 26.50 -4.70
C ASP A 19 -7.30 27.98 -4.65
N ASN A 20 -8.11 28.42 -5.63
CA ASN A 20 -8.73 29.76 -5.69
C ASN A 20 -7.75 30.94 -5.93
N ARG A 21 -6.52 30.67 -6.40
CA ARG A 21 -5.61 31.71 -6.88
C ARG A 21 -5.97 32.15 -8.30
N ARG A 22 -5.68 33.41 -8.63
CA ARG A 22 -5.82 33.96 -9.99
C ARG A 22 -4.45 34.10 -10.63
N LEU A 23 -4.26 33.46 -11.77
CA LEU A 23 -3.09 33.60 -12.62
C LEU A 23 -3.43 34.56 -13.75
N VAL A 24 -2.68 35.65 -13.88
CA VAL A 24 -2.82 36.59 -14.99
C VAL A 24 -1.72 36.28 -15.98
N VAL A 25 -2.09 35.69 -17.12
CA VAL A 25 -1.14 35.22 -18.13
C VAL A 25 -1.25 36.10 -19.37
N PRO A 26 -0.15 36.75 -19.82
CA PRO A 26 -0.14 37.47 -21.09
C PRO A 26 -0.48 36.56 -22.27
N ASN A 27 -1.33 37.04 -23.18
CA ASN A 27 -1.78 36.24 -24.32
C ASN A 27 -0.63 35.85 -25.26
N ALA A 28 0.41 36.69 -25.34
CA ALA A 28 1.62 36.39 -26.12
C ALA A 28 2.38 35.15 -25.63
N ILE A 29 2.29 34.81 -24.34
CA ILE A 29 2.89 33.58 -23.80
C ILE A 29 2.01 32.38 -24.17
N LEU A 30 0.69 32.51 -24.01
CA LEU A 30 -0.25 31.43 -24.33
C LEU A 30 -0.21 31.01 -25.81
N GLN A 31 0.06 31.94 -26.72
CA GLN A 31 0.17 31.65 -28.16
C GLN A 31 1.40 30.82 -28.54
N ASN A 32 2.47 30.90 -27.74
CA ASN A 32 3.72 30.20 -28.03
C ASN A 32 3.83 28.84 -27.31
N GLU A 33 2.89 28.53 -26.43
CA GLU A 33 2.89 27.33 -25.60
C GLU A 33 1.80 26.34 -26.03
N VAL A 34 2.03 25.06 -25.76
CA VAL A 34 1.03 24.01 -26.01
C VAL A 34 -0.06 24.10 -24.92
N ILE A 35 -1.28 24.42 -25.31
CA ILE A 35 -2.43 24.50 -24.41
C ILE A 35 -3.18 23.16 -24.42
N ILE A 36 -3.21 22.48 -23.28
CA ILE A 36 -4.04 21.28 -23.08
C ILE A 36 -5.44 21.73 -22.64
N ASN A 37 -6.45 21.42 -23.46
CA ASN A 37 -7.83 21.76 -23.18
C ASN A 37 -8.61 20.54 -22.68
N TYR A 38 -9.41 20.71 -21.62
CA TYR A 38 -10.18 19.64 -20.98
C TYR A 38 -11.69 19.69 -21.30
N SER A 39 -12.18 20.65 -22.09
CA SER A 39 -13.62 20.95 -22.14
C SER A 39 -14.19 21.30 -23.53
N VAL A 40 -13.38 21.38 -24.59
CA VAL A 40 -13.84 21.93 -25.88
C VAL A 40 -14.62 20.94 -26.76
N GLU A 41 -14.48 19.61 -26.61
CA GLU A 41 -15.21 18.64 -27.46
C GLU A 41 -15.81 17.47 -26.67
N ASP A 42 -14.97 16.71 -25.97
CA ASP A 42 -15.40 15.66 -25.05
C ASP A 42 -14.93 16.06 -23.65
N PRO A 43 -15.83 16.45 -22.73
CA PRO A 43 -15.42 16.84 -21.38
C PRO A 43 -14.97 15.62 -20.57
N THR A 44 -15.28 14.39 -21.02
CA THR A 44 -14.95 13.20 -20.26
C THR A 44 -13.44 13.03 -20.10
N MET A 45 -13.08 12.48 -18.95
CA MET A 45 -11.71 12.40 -18.53
C MET A 45 -11.43 11.01 -17.99
N LEU A 46 -10.22 10.52 -18.24
CA LEU A 46 -9.72 9.31 -17.60
C LEU A 46 -9.23 9.64 -16.19
N ALA A 47 -9.65 8.82 -15.23
CA ALA A 47 -9.29 8.86 -13.82
C ALA A 47 -8.38 7.66 -13.52
N PRO A 48 -7.05 7.84 -13.59
CA PRO A 48 -6.11 6.79 -13.22
C PRO A 48 -5.98 6.69 -11.69
N VAL A 49 -6.00 5.47 -11.16
CA VAL A 49 -5.75 5.15 -9.76
C VAL A 49 -4.60 4.16 -9.69
N TYR A 50 -3.58 4.49 -8.90
CA TYR A 50 -2.38 3.67 -8.74
C TYR A 50 -2.36 3.08 -7.34
N VAL A 51 -2.19 1.77 -7.24
CA VAL A 51 -2.12 1.03 -5.97
C VAL A 51 -1.00 0.01 -6.06
N GLN A 52 -0.18 -0.08 -5.02
CA GLN A 52 0.85 -1.11 -4.92
C GLN A 52 0.33 -2.28 -4.10
N VAL A 53 0.63 -3.50 -4.54
CA VAL A 53 0.32 -4.75 -3.82
C VAL A 53 1.60 -5.54 -3.56
N SER A 54 1.63 -6.35 -2.51
CA SER A 54 2.81 -7.16 -2.20
C SER A 54 3.04 -8.23 -3.26
N TYR A 55 4.28 -8.71 -3.41
CA TYR A 55 4.62 -9.75 -4.39
C TYR A 55 3.93 -11.09 -4.11
N GLU A 56 3.54 -11.32 -2.87
CA GLU A 56 2.87 -12.53 -2.41
C GLU A 56 1.34 -12.48 -2.61
N SER A 57 0.80 -11.32 -2.98
CA SER A 57 -0.63 -11.14 -3.19
C SER A 57 -1.11 -11.70 -4.53
N ASP A 58 -2.34 -12.19 -4.57
CA ASP A 58 -3.01 -12.61 -5.81
C ASP A 58 -3.35 -11.39 -6.67
N LEU A 59 -2.58 -11.22 -7.76
CA LEU A 59 -2.70 -10.07 -8.67
C LEU A 59 -4.02 -10.07 -9.45
N GLU A 60 -4.48 -11.24 -9.89
CA GLU A 60 -5.72 -11.35 -10.66
C GLU A 60 -6.91 -10.97 -9.79
N LYS A 61 -6.94 -11.48 -8.56
CA LYS A 61 -7.96 -11.11 -7.57
C LYS A 61 -7.91 -9.62 -7.25
N ALA A 62 -6.72 -9.04 -7.07
CA ALA A 62 -6.56 -7.62 -6.80
C ALA A 62 -7.10 -6.73 -7.94
N MET A 63 -6.73 -7.04 -9.18
CA MET A 63 -7.21 -6.33 -10.36
C MET A 63 -8.73 -6.45 -10.52
N GLN A 64 -9.29 -7.65 -10.30
CA GLN A 64 -10.73 -7.86 -10.36
C GLN A 64 -11.47 -6.99 -9.34
N ILE A 65 -11.00 -6.96 -8.08
CA ILE A 65 -11.57 -6.12 -7.03
C ILE A 65 -11.52 -4.64 -7.42
N MET A 66 -10.39 -4.15 -7.94
CA MET A 66 -10.24 -2.75 -8.38
C MET A 66 -11.29 -2.39 -9.45
N VAL A 67 -11.51 -3.29 -10.42
CA VAL A 67 -12.52 -3.10 -11.47
C VAL A 67 -13.94 -3.13 -10.90
N GLU A 68 -14.24 -4.05 -9.99
CA GLU A 68 -15.56 -4.15 -9.35
C GLU A 68 -15.90 -2.91 -8.52
N VAL A 69 -14.93 -2.38 -7.77
CA VAL A 69 -15.08 -1.13 -7.00
C VAL A 69 -15.35 0.03 -7.95
N ALA A 70 -14.57 0.17 -9.04
CA ALA A 70 -14.82 1.21 -10.04
C ALA A 70 -16.20 1.14 -10.67
N ARG A 71 -16.67 -0.07 -11.04
CA ARG A 71 -18.00 -0.24 -11.65
C ARG A 71 -19.14 0.12 -10.72
N LYS A 72 -18.96 0.00 -9.41
CA LYS A 72 -19.97 0.35 -8.40
C LYS A 72 -20.02 1.85 -8.09
N HIS A 73 -18.98 2.61 -8.45
CA HIS A 73 -18.90 4.02 -8.14
C HIS A 73 -19.86 4.85 -9.01
N PRO A 74 -20.67 5.76 -8.42
CA PRO A 74 -21.76 6.45 -9.14
C PRO A 74 -21.28 7.37 -10.27
N GLU A 75 -20.09 7.95 -10.15
CA GLU A 75 -19.53 8.83 -11.19
C GLU A 75 -18.73 8.08 -12.26
N CYS A 76 -18.61 6.74 -12.16
CA CYS A 76 -17.95 5.95 -13.19
C CYS A 76 -18.82 5.88 -14.44
N MET A 77 -18.23 6.13 -15.60
CA MET A 77 -18.88 5.98 -16.91
C MET A 77 -18.24 4.82 -17.66
N PRO A 78 -18.75 3.58 -17.51
CA PRO A 78 -18.24 2.43 -18.26
C PRO A 78 -18.37 2.65 -19.76
N THR A 79 -17.30 2.38 -20.50
CA THR A 79 -17.32 2.42 -21.98
C THR A 79 -16.26 1.50 -22.54
N GLY A 80 -16.63 0.68 -23.52
CA GLY A 80 -15.74 -0.32 -24.12
C GLY A 80 -15.06 -1.18 -23.05
N ASN A 81 -13.75 -1.05 -22.93
CA ASN A 81 -12.92 -1.81 -21.99
C ASN A 81 -12.73 -1.14 -20.61
N LEU A 82 -13.35 0.02 -20.35
CA LEU A 82 -13.24 0.73 -19.07
C LEU A 82 -14.43 0.43 -18.14
N PRO A 83 -14.21 0.27 -16.83
CA PRO A 83 -12.92 0.36 -16.12
C PRO A 83 -12.03 -0.88 -16.31
N ASN A 84 -10.72 -0.66 -16.37
CA ASN A 84 -9.69 -1.71 -16.56
C ASN A 84 -8.56 -1.58 -15.54
N ALA A 85 -8.12 -2.69 -14.97
CA ALA A 85 -6.94 -2.75 -14.12
C ALA A 85 -5.80 -3.51 -14.81
N VAL A 86 -4.60 -2.96 -14.76
CA VAL A 86 -3.40 -3.54 -15.38
C VAL A 86 -2.21 -3.46 -14.45
N VAL A 87 -1.28 -4.41 -14.61
CA VAL A 87 0.05 -4.34 -13.99
C VAL A 87 0.89 -3.32 -14.76
N MET A 88 1.50 -2.38 -14.03
CA MET A 88 2.34 -1.33 -14.63
C MET A 88 3.81 -1.68 -14.55
N GLU A 89 4.30 -1.97 -13.34
CA GLU A 89 5.72 -2.11 -13.07
C GLU A 89 5.94 -2.94 -11.79
N PHE A 90 7.05 -3.65 -11.75
CA PHE A 90 7.57 -4.31 -10.55
C PHE A 90 8.49 -3.32 -9.81
N GLN A 91 8.12 -2.91 -8.60
CA GLN A 91 8.89 -1.95 -7.79
C GLN A 91 9.53 -2.64 -6.58
N ASP A 92 10.45 -1.96 -5.89
CA ASP A 92 11.28 -2.54 -4.83
C ASP A 92 10.48 -3.24 -3.70
N SER A 93 9.35 -2.67 -3.32
CA SER A 93 8.52 -3.18 -2.20
C SER A 93 7.25 -3.88 -2.65
N GLY A 94 6.94 -3.90 -3.95
CA GLY A 94 5.72 -4.51 -4.46
C GLY A 94 5.42 -4.17 -5.92
N ILE A 95 4.29 -4.66 -6.39
CA ILE A 95 3.86 -4.55 -7.80
C ILE A 95 2.89 -3.38 -7.92
N LEU A 96 3.18 -2.45 -8.84
CA LEU A 96 2.32 -1.31 -9.13
C LEU A 96 1.19 -1.71 -10.06
N LEU A 97 -0.04 -1.60 -9.58
CA LEU A 97 -1.26 -1.76 -10.36
C LEU A 97 -1.84 -0.39 -10.72
N ARG A 98 -2.41 -0.29 -11.92
CA ARG A 98 -3.17 0.89 -12.36
C ARG A 98 -4.58 0.48 -12.76
N LEU A 99 -5.55 1.10 -12.12
CA LEU A 99 -6.94 1.11 -12.54
C LEU A 99 -7.19 2.37 -13.37
N LEU A 100 -7.82 2.21 -14.53
CA LEU A 100 -8.22 3.29 -15.41
C LEU A 100 -9.74 3.29 -15.50
N SER A 101 -10.35 4.41 -15.10
CA SER A 101 -11.81 4.63 -15.16
C SER A 101 -12.11 5.90 -15.96
N ARG A 102 -13.32 6.05 -16.49
CA ARG A 102 -13.77 7.27 -17.19
C ARG A 102 -14.82 7.99 -16.34
N ALA A 103 -14.75 9.32 -16.30
CA ALA A 103 -15.72 10.19 -15.64
C ALA A 103 -16.18 11.30 -16.60
N LYS A 104 -17.24 12.02 -16.22
CA LYS A 104 -17.88 13.06 -17.04
C LYS A 104 -17.03 14.29 -17.32
N ASP A 105 -16.18 14.68 -16.36
CA ASP A 105 -15.33 15.87 -16.42
C ASP A 105 -14.08 15.71 -15.54
N GLN A 106 -13.12 16.64 -15.69
CA GLN A 106 -11.87 16.64 -14.94
C GLN A 106 -12.05 16.76 -13.40
N PRO A 107 -12.90 17.67 -12.87
CA PRO A 107 -13.16 17.73 -11.43
C PRO A 107 -13.72 16.42 -10.86
N THR A 108 -14.64 15.78 -11.58
CA THR A 108 -15.23 14.51 -11.16
C THR A 108 -14.25 13.36 -11.29
N ALA A 109 -13.43 13.32 -12.34
CA ALA A 109 -12.36 12.33 -12.48
C ALA A 109 -11.41 12.38 -11.28
N TRP A 110 -11.01 13.59 -10.85
CA TRP A 110 -10.16 13.77 -9.68
C TRP A 110 -10.85 13.26 -8.41
N LYS A 111 -12.10 13.68 -8.15
CA LYS A 111 -12.85 13.24 -6.97
C LYS A 111 -13.04 11.73 -6.95
N MET A 112 -13.50 11.15 -8.06
CA MET A 112 -13.68 9.72 -8.23
C MET A 112 -12.37 8.96 -7.98
N ALA A 113 -11.23 9.42 -8.50
CA ALA A 113 -9.94 8.77 -8.26
C ALA A 113 -9.55 8.73 -6.76
N ARG A 114 -9.95 9.75 -5.98
CA ARG A 114 -9.73 9.80 -4.51
C ARG A 114 -10.67 8.85 -3.78
N ASP A 115 -11.95 8.86 -4.16
CA ASP A 115 -12.98 8.01 -3.56
C ASP A 115 -12.67 6.52 -3.81
N LEU A 116 -12.32 6.17 -5.05
CA LEU A 116 -11.87 4.83 -5.44
C LEU A 116 -10.65 4.37 -4.66
N LEU A 117 -9.67 5.24 -4.42
CA LEU A 117 -8.48 4.88 -3.65
C LEU A 117 -8.84 4.42 -2.22
N LEU A 118 -9.79 5.10 -1.58
CA LEU A 118 -10.27 4.74 -0.25
C LEU A 118 -11.09 3.45 -0.26
N GLU A 119 -11.97 3.27 -1.24
CA GLU A 119 -12.80 2.08 -1.37
C GLU A 119 -11.98 0.83 -1.70
N ILE A 120 -11.01 0.95 -2.60
CA ILE A 120 -10.06 -0.13 -2.93
C ILE A 120 -9.30 -0.55 -1.68
N LYS A 121 -8.82 0.41 -0.86
CA LYS A 121 -8.15 0.09 0.40
C LYS A 121 -9.03 -0.75 1.32
N LYS A 122 -10.29 -0.35 1.51
CA LYS A 122 -11.25 -1.06 2.37
C LYS A 122 -11.51 -2.47 1.87
N GLU A 123 -11.68 -2.64 0.57
CA GLU A 123 -11.97 -3.94 -0.02
C GLU A 123 -10.73 -4.86 -0.04
N PHE A 124 -9.53 -4.31 -0.25
CA PHE A 124 -8.27 -5.04 -0.13
C PHE A 124 -8.10 -5.59 1.29
N ASP A 125 -8.36 -4.77 2.31
CA ASP A 125 -8.31 -5.21 3.72
C ASP A 125 -9.31 -6.33 4.01
N ARG A 126 -10.53 -6.23 3.47
CA ARG A 126 -11.58 -7.24 3.63
C ARG A 126 -11.23 -8.57 2.97
N GLN A 127 -10.48 -8.51 1.86
CA GLN A 127 -10.16 -9.65 1.00
C GLN A 127 -8.77 -10.25 1.27
N GLY A 128 -8.03 -9.66 2.21
CA GLY A 128 -6.69 -10.09 2.61
C GLY A 128 -5.58 -9.74 1.62
N ILE A 129 -5.74 -8.68 0.82
CA ILE A 129 -4.70 -8.21 -0.10
C ILE A 129 -3.79 -7.24 0.66
N GLU A 130 -2.51 -7.60 0.79
CA GLU A 130 -1.54 -6.80 1.50
C GLU A 130 -1.02 -5.66 0.62
N ILE A 131 -1.18 -4.42 1.11
CA ILE A 131 -0.48 -3.26 0.56
C ILE A 131 0.89 -3.20 1.25
N PRO A 132 1.98 -3.26 0.49
CA PRO A 132 3.29 -3.44 1.06
C PRO A 132 3.77 -2.15 1.73
N TYR A 133 4.50 -2.34 2.81
CA TYR A 133 5.37 -1.31 3.38
C TYR A 133 6.81 -1.59 2.95
N PRO A 134 7.70 -0.58 2.92
CA PRO A 134 9.10 -0.78 2.61
C PRO A 134 9.75 -1.84 3.51
N ARG A 135 10.06 -3.00 2.94
CA ARG A 135 10.79 -4.08 3.63
C ARG A 135 12.28 -3.97 3.32
N ARG A 136 13.12 -4.10 4.34
CA ARG A 136 14.57 -4.17 4.18
C ARG A 136 15.07 -5.49 4.71
N TYR A 137 15.76 -6.24 3.86
CA TYR A 137 16.46 -7.44 4.28
C TYR A 137 17.85 -7.06 4.77
N LEU A 138 18.09 -7.24 6.08
CA LEU A 138 19.42 -7.10 6.65
C LEU A 138 20.17 -8.40 6.46
N VAL A 139 21.19 -8.38 5.60
CA VAL A 139 22.12 -9.50 5.47
C VAL A 139 23.18 -9.34 6.55
N ALA A 140 23.14 -10.22 7.55
CA ALA A 140 24.16 -10.26 8.59
C ALA A 140 25.54 -10.55 7.96
N GLY A 141 26.52 -9.68 8.23
CA GLY A 141 27.91 -9.92 7.84
C GLY A 141 28.49 -11.17 8.51
N ARG A 142 29.57 -11.72 7.95
CA ARG A 142 30.21 -12.95 8.47
C ARG A 142 30.56 -12.86 9.96
N GLU A 143 31.04 -11.71 10.40
CA GLU A 143 31.41 -11.47 11.81
C GLU A 143 30.20 -11.60 12.77
N LEU A 144 29.04 -11.09 12.37
CA LEU A 144 27.81 -11.24 13.15
C LEU A 144 27.32 -12.70 13.14
N GLN A 145 27.49 -13.41 12.02
CA GLN A 145 27.15 -14.84 11.93
C GLN A 145 28.05 -15.71 12.82
N GLU A 146 29.35 -15.41 12.88
CA GLU A 146 30.32 -16.08 13.75
C GLU A 146 29.97 -15.85 15.22
N GLN A 147 29.70 -14.60 15.61
CA GLN A 147 29.29 -14.27 16.98
C GLN A 147 27.99 -14.96 17.40
N ILE A 148 26.97 -14.99 16.53
CA ILE A 148 25.70 -15.70 16.80
C ILE A 148 25.95 -17.22 16.92
N SER A 149 26.82 -17.78 16.08
CA SER A 149 27.18 -19.21 16.13
C SER A 149 27.92 -19.58 17.41
N GLU A 150 28.88 -18.76 17.84
CA GLU A 150 29.59 -18.95 19.11
C GLU A 150 28.66 -18.83 20.30
N LEU A 151 27.77 -17.83 20.31
CA LEU A 151 26.76 -17.67 21.36
C LEU A 151 25.82 -18.88 21.43
N THR A 152 25.38 -19.37 20.27
CA THR A 152 24.50 -20.56 20.18
C THR A 152 25.19 -21.82 20.70
N LYS A 153 26.47 -22.01 20.37
CA LYS A 153 27.28 -23.10 20.93
C LYS A 153 27.42 -22.98 22.44
N ALA A 154 27.74 -21.79 22.95
CA ALA A 154 27.88 -21.54 24.38
C ALA A 154 26.58 -21.82 25.16
N VAL A 155 25.43 -21.37 24.64
CA VAL A 155 24.11 -21.65 25.23
C VAL A 155 23.79 -23.14 25.24
N LYS A 156 24.14 -23.87 24.17
CA LYS A 156 23.92 -25.32 24.06
C LYS A 156 24.78 -26.10 25.06
N THR A 157 26.06 -25.77 25.16
CA THR A 157 26.99 -26.34 26.14
C THR A 157 26.53 -26.06 27.57
N PHE A 158 26.07 -24.83 27.86
CA PHE A 158 25.54 -24.47 29.17
C PHE A 158 24.25 -25.24 29.51
N SER A 159 23.34 -25.42 28.54
CA SER A 159 22.13 -26.24 28.69
C SER A 159 22.46 -27.71 28.99
N GLU A 160 23.47 -28.27 28.29
CA GLU A 160 23.94 -29.63 28.51
C GLU A 160 24.63 -29.80 29.87
N ALA A 161 25.36 -28.80 30.35
CA ALA A 161 25.98 -28.78 31.67
C ALA A 161 24.97 -28.59 32.82
N MET A 162 23.82 -27.96 32.56
CA MET A 162 22.73 -27.78 33.55
C MET A 162 21.81 -29.00 33.67
N LYS A 163 21.66 -29.82 32.62
CA LYS A 163 20.91 -31.09 32.68
C LYS A 163 21.30 -32.01 33.86
N PRO A 164 22.59 -32.26 34.16
CA PRO A 164 22.97 -33.12 35.28
C PRO A 164 22.73 -32.52 36.69
N LEU A 165 22.59 -31.19 36.85
CA LEU A 165 22.31 -30.59 38.17
C LEU A 165 20.89 -30.87 38.67
N SER A 166 19.92 -31.05 37.76
CA SER A 166 18.55 -31.43 38.12
C SER A 166 18.43 -32.85 38.71
N LEU A 167 19.37 -33.74 38.36
CA LEU A 167 19.41 -35.13 38.84
C LEU A 167 20.11 -35.29 40.19
N GLN A 168 21.02 -34.38 40.56
CA GLN A 168 21.68 -34.42 41.88
C GLN A 168 20.84 -33.80 43.00
N GLN A 169 19.96 -32.83 42.70
CA GLN A 169 19.04 -32.28 43.71
C GLN A 169 17.88 -33.22 44.04
N ALA A 170 17.47 -34.11 43.13
CA ALA A 170 16.41 -35.09 43.37
C ALA A 170 16.81 -36.26 44.30
N ASN A 171 18.11 -36.54 44.46
CA ASN A 171 18.62 -37.69 45.22
C ASN A 171 19.11 -37.35 46.64
N SER A 172 18.79 -36.17 47.17
CA SER A 172 19.27 -35.73 48.50
C SER A 172 18.19 -35.65 49.59
N HIS A 173 16.99 -36.19 49.37
CA HIS A 173 16.02 -36.41 50.46
C HIS A 173 16.30 -37.72 51.21
N PRO A 174 16.69 -37.70 52.49
CA PRO A 174 16.82 -38.91 53.28
C PRO A 174 15.43 -39.48 53.57
N SER A 175 15.24 -40.75 53.24
CA SER A 175 14.14 -41.58 53.73
C SER A 175 14.07 -41.50 55.26
N TYR A 176 13.00 -40.91 55.79
CA TYR A 176 12.62 -41.06 57.19
C TYR A 176 11.30 -41.84 57.28
N GLY A 177 11.44 -43.09 57.72
CA GLY A 177 10.63 -43.67 58.80
C GLY A 177 9.15 -43.88 58.53
N GLN A 178 8.79 -45.14 58.29
CA GLN A 178 7.54 -45.71 58.78
C GLN A 178 7.27 -45.24 60.23
N THR A 179 6.11 -44.63 60.47
CA THR A 179 5.44 -44.74 61.77
C THR A 179 3.95 -44.86 61.54
N ALA A 180 3.40 -45.95 62.09
CA ALA A 180 2.00 -46.28 62.07
C ALA A 180 1.20 -45.32 62.97
N GLU A 181 0.04 -44.87 62.49
CA GLU A 181 -0.99 -44.27 63.36
C GLU A 181 -2.00 -45.35 63.80
N PRO A 182 -2.38 -45.39 65.09
CA PRO A 182 -3.44 -46.26 65.57
C PRO A 182 -4.81 -45.59 65.47
N LYS A 183 -5.83 -46.45 65.32
CA LYS A 183 -7.27 -46.16 65.33
C LYS A 183 -7.69 -45.24 66.49
N HIS A 184 -8.59 -44.31 66.19
CA HIS A 184 -9.86 -44.12 66.92
C HIS A 184 -10.90 -43.40 66.06
#